data_AF-A0A7S1BZ03-F1
#
_entry.id   AF-A0A7S1BZ03-F1
#
_cell.length_a   1.000
_cell.length_b   1.000
_cell.length_c   1.000
_cell.angle_alpha   90.00
_cell.angle_beta   90.00
_cell.angle_gamma   90.00
#
_symmetry.space_group_name_H-M   'P 1'
#
loop_
_entity.id
_entity.type
_entity.pdbx_description
1 polymer ?
#
loop_
_entity_poly.entity_id
_entity_poly.type
_entity_poly.pdbx_seq_one_letter_code
_entity_poly.pdbx_strand_id
1 'polypeptide(L)'
;MVSFKTSAQYRHQYQQQYATHTIVPPHQSFMTTTTTTTTTPSSASSIALCNILSASPSHFTTSQALAALSSGWGVCYRKQDAASSQLYVTISRWDRMALCCGICRVISACPTPKAVADAVEMFSLPTLQAIERLRHVYCTEGSEHSHADDNDLRQVGDEIMVLSVMIRYFFQSQEKHSWVSIHLLKTAWPHLTQFAEKYGPFEPVADALREVLMQSLLLPIELSDVDRVAYFKELVIMALLILSCLAATVTIAPSPTTTTTSNTNLPIRPMLEFVVMFIRTVGGGIDPVLPSETAPMGEFRDMVTEVLQAILDLLAVERASPPSPPSEVFVPSSSDLLAVSPDAVPAVFAVFAACVDTCPVLFLQVLEAYSLDGKMKNLETLNAVASVSTNNMFVYWVQQALISLSLKNVNIMRNAVLFLKAMIDIVKTSKDSQASTQVFDSTVQKYNNIITSIRKEALSRIFRGTCEYYHRDMIVPTASLLFAIVTAPAEKHVIDKDVSTALFQDQVQLGEKGGMAVRRVVAQCGTGVMNQGYLAKMMVDIWRMHQSDDGYGEIAEGEAMATFLKTYSLV
;
A
#
# COMPACT_ATOMS: atom_id res chain seq x y z
N MET A 1 -24.72 12.19 -16.75
CA MET A 1 -23.28 12.01 -17.05
C MET A 1 -22.53 12.10 -15.75
N VAL A 2 -22.29 10.96 -15.09
CA VAL A 2 -21.49 10.88 -13.87
C VAL A 2 -20.05 10.64 -14.29
N SER A 3 -19.15 11.55 -13.92
CA SER A 3 -17.71 11.41 -14.12
C SER A 3 -17.20 10.37 -13.12
N PHE A 4 -17.17 9.09 -13.49
CA PHE A 4 -16.30 8.14 -12.82
C PHE A 4 -14.88 8.71 -12.86
N LYS A 5 -14.20 8.77 -11.71
CA LYS A 5 -12.77 9.08 -11.72
C LYS A 5 -12.09 8.00 -12.54
N THR A 6 -11.78 8.32 -13.80
CA THR A 6 -11.13 7.37 -14.70
C THR A 6 -9.80 6.94 -14.08
N SER A 7 -9.29 5.78 -14.44
CA SER A 7 -7.89 5.38 -14.14
C SER A 7 -6.90 6.53 -14.44
N ALA A 8 -7.22 7.41 -15.40
CA ALA A 8 -6.46 8.62 -15.68
C ALA A 8 -6.47 9.67 -14.54
N GLN A 9 -7.54 9.83 -13.75
CA GLN A 9 -7.58 10.74 -12.60
C GLN A 9 -6.84 10.20 -11.38
N TYR A 10 -6.90 8.88 -11.11
CA TYR A 10 -6.03 8.27 -10.10
C TYR A 10 -4.57 8.33 -10.53
N ARG A 11 -4.27 8.08 -11.83
CA ARG A 11 -2.95 8.31 -12.42
C ARG A 11 -2.54 9.77 -12.30
N HIS A 12 -3.42 10.72 -12.54
CA HIS A 12 -3.08 12.15 -12.43
C HIS A 12 -2.90 12.58 -10.97
N GLN A 13 -3.68 12.05 -10.01
CA GLN A 13 -3.50 12.33 -8.58
C GLN A 13 -2.20 11.70 -8.07
N TYR A 14 -1.86 10.49 -8.51
CA TYR A 14 -0.59 9.84 -8.20
C TYR A 14 0.58 10.56 -8.89
N GLN A 15 0.48 10.85 -10.18
CA GLN A 15 1.44 11.68 -10.91
C GLN A 15 1.57 13.04 -10.26
N GLN A 16 0.51 13.69 -9.77
CA GLN A 16 0.60 14.95 -9.03
C GLN A 16 1.24 14.77 -7.66
N GLN A 17 0.92 13.72 -6.92
CA GLN A 17 1.56 13.39 -5.64
C GLN A 17 3.07 13.11 -5.83
N TYR A 18 3.47 12.59 -7.00
CA TYR A 18 4.86 12.30 -7.37
C TYR A 18 5.53 13.32 -8.30
N ALA A 19 4.79 14.31 -8.84
CA ALA A 19 5.29 15.40 -9.69
C ALA A 19 5.30 16.75 -8.95
N THR A 20 4.51 16.90 -7.88
CA THR A 20 4.73 17.96 -6.86
C THR A 20 5.95 17.66 -6.00
N HIS A 21 6.41 16.40 -5.96
CA HIS A 21 7.84 16.15 -5.95
C HIS A 21 8.38 16.59 -7.30
N THR A 22 8.83 17.85 -7.38
CA THR A 22 9.84 18.27 -8.36
C THR A 22 10.88 17.16 -8.45
N ILE A 23 11.51 16.93 -9.61
CA ILE A 23 12.64 15.99 -9.72
C ILE A 23 13.66 16.40 -8.67
N VAL A 24 13.53 15.79 -7.52
CA VAL A 24 14.46 15.84 -6.45
C VAL A 24 14.97 14.43 -6.46
N PRO A 25 16.29 14.22 -6.67
CA PRO A 25 16.88 12.91 -6.51
C PRO A 25 16.36 12.30 -5.19
N PRO A 26 16.22 10.96 -5.10
CA PRO A 26 15.64 10.26 -3.93
C PRO A 26 16.22 10.65 -2.55
N HIS A 27 17.27 11.48 -2.52
CA HIS A 27 17.83 12.17 -1.37
C HIS A 27 16.89 13.08 -0.55
N GLN A 28 15.82 13.73 -1.05
CA GLN A 28 15.03 14.63 -0.17
C GLN A 28 13.76 14.00 0.42
N SER A 29 13.09 13.07 -0.25
CA SER A 29 11.86 12.46 0.31
C SER A 29 12.15 11.43 1.42
N PHE A 30 13.39 10.94 1.52
CA PHE A 30 13.83 10.02 2.57
C PHE A 30 14.67 10.68 3.69
N MET A 31 14.91 12.00 3.65
CA MET A 31 15.73 12.73 4.64
C MET A 31 14.96 13.68 5.58
N THR A 32 13.67 13.47 5.80
CA THR A 32 12.94 14.18 6.87
C THR A 32 13.32 13.73 8.29
N THR A 33 14.21 12.74 8.45
CA THR A 33 14.92 12.51 9.70
C THR A 33 16.19 13.37 9.75
N THR A 34 16.13 14.41 10.57
CA THR A 34 17.17 15.42 10.86
C THR A 34 18.50 14.81 11.34
N THR A 35 19.26 14.23 10.42
CA THR A 35 20.68 13.95 10.59
C THR A 35 21.42 14.67 9.47
N THR A 36 22.18 15.69 9.85
CA THR A 36 23.10 16.44 8.98
C THR A 36 24.13 15.48 8.40
N THR A 37 23.77 14.83 7.30
CA THR A 37 24.69 13.98 6.53
C THR A 37 25.53 14.89 5.65
N THR A 38 26.82 15.01 6.00
CA THR A 38 27.83 15.59 5.12
C THR A 38 27.83 14.85 3.79
N THR A 39 27.44 15.52 2.71
CA THR A 39 27.49 14.98 1.35
C THR A 39 28.93 14.65 0.98
N THR A 40 29.19 13.42 0.54
CA THR A 40 30.53 13.03 0.10
C THR A 40 30.87 13.73 -1.22
N PRO A 41 32.17 13.97 -1.54
CA PRO A 41 32.58 14.54 -2.82
C PRO A 41 32.05 13.74 -4.03
N SER A 42 31.98 12.41 -3.91
CA SER A 42 31.40 11.52 -4.92
C SER A 42 29.91 11.81 -5.13
N SER A 43 29.16 11.96 -4.04
CA SER A 43 27.72 12.22 -4.12
C SER A 43 27.40 13.59 -4.69
N ALA A 44 28.15 14.62 -4.27
CA ALA A 44 28.05 15.96 -4.86
C ALA A 44 28.35 15.94 -6.37
N SER A 45 29.34 15.16 -6.81
CA SER A 45 29.72 15.04 -8.22
C SER A 45 28.65 14.32 -9.03
N SER A 46 28.09 13.22 -8.52
CA SER A 46 27.02 12.47 -9.19
C SER A 46 25.75 13.29 -9.34
N ILE A 47 25.37 14.05 -8.30
CA ILE A 47 24.24 14.98 -8.34
C ILE A 47 24.51 16.12 -9.34
N ALA A 48 25.70 16.72 -9.31
CA ALA A 48 26.07 17.78 -10.23
C ALA A 48 26.02 17.30 -11.69
N LEU A 49 26.59 16.13 -11.98
CA LEU A 49 26.55 15.56 -13.32
C LEU A 49 25.12 15.24 -13.76
N CYS A 50 24.30 14.64 -12.89
CA CYS A 50 22.88 14.43 -13.17
C CYS A 50 22.17 15.74 -13.54
N ASN A 51 22.43 16.82 -12.80
CA ASN A 51 21.84 18.14 -13.07
C ASN A 51 22.30 18.71 -14.41
N ILE A 52 23.59 18.57 -14.76
CA ILE A 52 24.15 19.02 -16.04
C ILE A 52 23.49 18.26 -17.21
N LEU A 53 23.45 16.93 -17.13
CA LEU A 53 22.82 16.08 -18.15
C LEU A 53 21.32 16.39 -18.28
N SER A 54 20.68 16.72 -17.16
CA SER A 54 19.26 17.05 -17.10
C SER A 54 18.90 18.42 -17.66
N ALA A 55 19.78 19.42 -17.51
CA ALA A 55 19.50 20.79 -17.92
C ALA A 55 19.57 20.97 -19.44
N SER A 56 20.36 20.16 -20.14
CA SER A 56 20.52 20.24 -21.60
C SER A 56 20.78 18.88 -22.23
N PRO A 57 19.83 17.93 -22.13
CA PRO A 57 20.05 16.54 -22.52
C PRO A 57 20.38 16.39 -24.00
N SER A 58 19.81 17.24 -24.87
CA SER A 58 20.06 17.24 -26.32
C SER A 58 21.53 17.49 -26.69
N HIS A 59 22.28 18.26 -25.90
CA HIS A 59 23.71 18.52 -26.15
C HIS A 59 24.58 17.27 -26.00
N PHE A 60 24.10 16.25 -25.30
CA PHE A 60 24.81 15.00 -25.03
C PHE A 60 24.39 13.84 -25.95
N THR A 61 23.57 14.10 -26.97
CA THR A 61 23.04 13.07 -27.88
C THR A 61 23.96 12.74 -29.06
N THR A 62 25.12 13.40 -29.17
CA THR A 62 26.12 13.09 -30.19
C THR A 62 26.75 11.72 -29.92
N SER A 63 27.13 10.99 -30.97
CA SER A 63 27.74 9.65 -30.81
C SER A 63 29.00 9.67 -29.94
N GLN A 64 29.81 10.74 -30.03
CA GLN A 64 31.00 10.91 -29.19
C GLN A 64 30.64 11.12 -27.71
N ALA A 65 29.63 11.95 -27.42
CA ALA A 65 29.17 12.18 -26.05
C ALA A 65 28.54 10.92 -25.45
N LEU A 66 27.70 10.21 -26.20
CA LEU A 66 27.11 8.94 -25.77
C LEU A 66 28.19 7.88 -25.50
N ALA A 67 29.19 7.75 -26.37
CA ALA A 67 30.31 6.83 -26.15
C ALA A 67 31.13 7.18 -24.89
N ALA A 68 31.39 8.47 -24.65
CA ALA A 68 32.09 8.93 -23.45
C ALA A 68 31.28 8.65 -22.18
N LEU A 69 29.98 8.95 -22.21
CA LEU A 69 29.05 8.66 -21.11
C LEU A 69 28.95 7.16 -20.84
N SER A 70 28.85 6.33 -21.88
CA SER A 70 28.80 4.87 -21.73
C SER A 70 30.10 4.32 -21.16
N SER A 71 31.25 4.81 -21.65
CA SER A 71 32.55 4.42 -21.11
C SER A 71 32.66 4.76 -19.62
N GLY A 72 32.20 5.97 -19.23
CA GLY A 72 32.13 6.40 -17.84
C GLY A 72 31.18 5.54 -17.00
N TRP A 73 29.99 5.24 -17.51
CA TRP A 73 29.04 4.35 -16.86
C TRP A 73 29.61 2.93 -16.66
N GLY A 74 30.32 2.40 -17.66
CA GLY A 74 30.99 1.11 -17.56
C GLY A 74 32.09 1.06 -16.50
N VAL A 75 32.72 2.19 -16.12
CA VAL A 75 33.68 2.25 -15.01
C VAL A 75 33.03 1.86 -13.69
N CYS A 76 31.76 2.20 -13.48
CA CYS A 76 31.00 1.82 -12.28
C CYS A 76 30.92 0.29 -12.08
N TYR A 77 31.17 -0.48 -13.14
CA TYR A 77 30.99 -1.94 -13.18
C TYR A 77 32.31 -2.72 -13.37
N ARG A 78 33.46 -2.03 -13.48
CA ARG A 78 34.76 -2.70 -13.57
C ARG A 78 35.13 -3.27 -12.20
N LYS A 79 35.49 -4.56 -12.17
CA LYS A 79 36.09 -5.18 -10.98
C LYS A 79 37.44 -4.51 -10.72
N GLN A 80 37.67 -4.00 -9.51
CA GLN A 80 39.04 -3.78 -9.03
C GLN A 80 39.69 -5.13 -8.73
N ASP A 81 40.99 -5.23 -8.95
CA ASP A 81 41.76 -6.49 -9.02
C ASP A 81 41.55 -7.47 -7.86
N ALA A 82 41.66 -8.75 -8.19
CA ALA A 82 41.38 -9.93 -7.35
C ALA A 82 42.29 -10.12 -6.11
N ALA A 83 43.18 -9.19 -5.79
CA ALA A 83 44.04 -9.26 -4.61
C ALA A 83 43.32 -8.83 -3.31
N SER A 84 42.23 -8.08 -3.44
CA SER A 84 41.30 -7.81 -2.35
C SER A 84 40.02 -8.58 -2.64
N SER A 85 39.68 -9.57 -1.81
CA SER A 85 38.43 -10.37 -1.86
C SER A 85 37.16 -9.54 -1.59
N GLN A 86 37.22 -8.23 -1.82
CA GLN A 86 36.17 -7.26 -1.62
C GLN A 86 35.72 -6.77 -3.00
N LEU A 87 34.58 -7.30 -3.42
CA LEU A 87 33.93 -6.99 -4.69
C LEU A 87 33.28 -5.60 -4.66
N TYR A 88 33.95 -4.54 -4.20
CA TYR A 88 33.27 -3.27 -3.97
C TYR A 88 33.27 -2.35 -5.19
N VAL A 89 32.04 -2.08 -5.64
CA VAL A 89 31.68 -0.93 -6.47
C VAL A 89 32.15 0.34 -5.75
N THR A 90 33.02 1.12 -6.38
CA THR A 90 33.62 2.35 -5.82
C THR A 90 32.64 3.51 -5.65
N ILE A 91 31.43 3.38 -6.20
CA ILE A 91 30.39 4.40 -6.22
C ILE A 91 29.16 3.86 -5.51
N SER A 92 28.61 4.63 -4.57
CA SER A 92 27.42 4.22 -3.82
C SER A 92 26.23 3.97 -4.74
N ARG A 93 25.29 3.10 -4.35
CA ARG A 93 24.04 2.89 -5.10
C ARG A 93 23.32 4.21 -5.41
N TRP A 94 23.22 5.10 -4.44
CA TRP A 94 22.50 6.37 -4.59
C TRP A 94 23.11 7.25 -5.68
N ASP A 95 24.44 7.30 -5.72
CA ASP A 95 25.20 8.02 -6.73
C ASP A 95 24.97 7.41 -8.12
N ARG A 96 24.95 6.07 -8.22
CA ARG A 96 24.64 5.35 -9.48
C ARG A 96 23.22 5.61 -9.95
N MET A 97 22.24 5.58 -9.04
CA MET A 97 20.84 5.90 -9.36
C MET A 97 20.69 7.36 -9.85
N ALA A 98 21.36 8.31 -9.19
CA ALA A 98 21.35 9.72 -9.61
C ALA A 98 21.96 9.90 -11.01
N LEU A 99 23.12 9.29 -11.26
CA LEU A 99 23.76 9.33 -12.57
C LEU A 99 22.90 8.66 -13.65
N CYS A 100 22.32 7.50 -13.36
CA CYS A 100 21.40 6.77 -14.21
C CYS A 100 20.22 7.66 -14.65
N CYS A 101 19.60 8.38 -13.72
CA CYS A 101 18.54 9.35 -14.05
C CYS A 101 19.00 10.38 -15.09
N GLY A 102 20.20 10.95 -14.93
CA GLY A 102 20.77 11.93 -15.87
C GLY A 102 21.00 11.33 -17.26
N ILE A 103 21.59 10.13 -17.30
CA ILE A 103 21.85 9.38 -18.54
C ILE A 103 20.54 9.05 -19.27
N CYS A 104 19.53 8.55 -18.57
CA CYS A 104 18.24 8.23 -19.18
C CYS A 104 17.59 9.49 -19.81
N ARG A 105 17.81 10.70 -19.26
CA ARG A 105 17.36 11.97 -19.89
C ARG A 105 17.99 12.19 -21.24
N VAL A 106 19.30 11.98 -21.32
CA VAL A 106 20.07 12.13 -22.55
C VAL A 106 19.58 11.14 -23.59
N ILE A 107 19.38 9.89 -23.19
CA ILE A 107 18.88 8.84 -24.08
C ILE A 107 17.49 9.19 -24.61
N SER A 108 16.56 9.63 -23.74
CA SER A 108 15.22 10.07 -24.16
C SER A 108 15.24 11.31 -25.06
N ALA A 109 16.30 12.12 -25.03
CA ALA A 109 16.46 13.28 -25.91
C ALA A 109 17.08 12.95 -27.27
N CYS A 110 17.47 11.69 -27.51
CA CYS A 110 18.03 11.28 -28.79
C CYS A 110 17.04 11.54 -29.95
N PRO A 111 17.53 12.00 -31.12
CA PRO A 111 16.67 12.53 -32.17
C PRO A 111 15.87 11.46 -32.93
N THR A 112 16.28 10.19 -32.85
CA THR A 112 15.65 9.09 -33.60
C THR A 112 15.40 7.88 -32.70
N PRO A 113 14.34 7.09 -32.95
CA PRO A 113 14.08 5.85 -32.21
C PRO A 113 15.24 4.85 -32.28
N LYS A 114 15.95 4.79 -33.41
CA LYS A 114 17.14 3.95 -33.56
C LYS A 114 18.28 4.41 -32.62
N ALA A 115 18.56 5.71 -32.57
CA ALA A 115 19.56 6.26 -31.66
C ALA A 115 19.19 6.04 -30.18
N VAL A 116 17.90 6.06 -29.85
CA VAL A 116 17.41 5.66 -28.53
C VAL A 116 17.71 4.19 -28.28
N ALA A 117 17.36 3.28 -29.19
CA ALA A 117 17.61 1.84 -29.06
C ALA A 117 19.10 1.52 -28.87
N ASP A 118 19.95 2.04 -29.74
CA ASP A 118 21.40 1.84 -29.70
C ASP A 118 21.99 2.35 -28.38
N ALA A 119 21.51 3.49 -27.88
CA ALA A 119 21.95 4.04 -26.60
C ALA A 119 21.41 3.23 -25.41
N VAL A 120 20.13 2.83 -25.41
CA VAL A 120 19.56 1.98 -24.38
C VAL A 120 20.39 0.72 -24.20
N GLU A 121 20.65 0.00 -25.28
CA GLU A 121 21.46 -1.23 -25.26
C GLU A 121 22.85 -0.97 -24.65
N MET A 122 23.51 0.09 -25.11
CA MET A 122 24.84 0.50 -24.64
C MET A 122 24.89 0.83 -23.14
N PHE A 123 23.84 1.44 -22.59
CA PHE A 123 23.79 1.87 -21.18
C PHE A 123 23.17 0.84 -20.23
N SER A 124 22.26 -0.01 -20.69
CA SER A 124 21.65 -1.05 -19.86
C SER A 124 22.52 -2.29 -19.75
N LEU A 125 23.33 -2.60 -20.75
CA LEU A 125 24.14 -3.82 -20.80
C LEU A 125 25.02 -4.03 -19.55
N PRO A 126 25.76 -3.03 -19.02
CA PRO A 126 26.57 -3.23 -17.81
C PRO A 126 25.75 -3.64 -16.59
N THR A 127 24.58 -3.04 -16.38
CA THR A 127 23.67 -3.38 -15.27
C THR A 127 23.07 -4.76 -15.46
N LEU A 128 22.59 -5.10 -16.67
CA LEU A 128 22.03 -6.42 -16.97
C LEU A 128 23.08 -7.53 -16.81
N GLN A 129 24.31 -7.33 -17.30
CA GLN A 129 25.41 -8.27 -17.10
C GLN A 129 25.84 -8.38 -15.63
N ALA A 130 25.70 -7.33 -14.82
CA ALA A 130 25.94 -7.43 -13.39
C ALA A 130 24.89 -8.33 -12.73
N ILE A 131 23.61 -8.11 -13.00
CA ILE A 131 22.50 -8.94 -12.50
C ILE A 131 22.67 -10.39 -12.94
N GLU A 132 22.97 -10.64 -14.22
CA GLU A 132 23.19 -11.98 -14.75
C GLU A 132 24.38 -12.69 -14.09
N ARG A 133 25.50 -12.01 -13.89
CA ARG A 133 26.67 -12.56 -13.18
C ARG A 133 26.34 -12.91 -11.74
N LEU A 134 25.69 -12.01 -11.01
CA LEU A 134 25.27 -12.27 -9.63
C LEU A 134 24.32 -13.48 -9.57
N ARG A 135 23.39 -13.59 -10.51
CA ARG A 135 22.50 -14.77 -10.63
C ARG A 135 23.30 -16.04 -10.85
N HIS A 136 24.32 -16.03 -11.71
CA HIS A 136 25.16 -17.21 -11.91
C HIS A 136 25.88 -17.63 -10.63
N VAL A 137 26.36 -16.67 -9.84
CA VAL A 137 27.06 -16.94 -8.58
C VAL A 137 26.10 -17.48 -7.51
N TYR A 138 24.90 -16.91 -7.38
CA TYR A 138 24.03 -17.16 -6.24
C TYR A 138 22.83 -18.07 -6.54
N CYS A 139 22.39 -18.21 -7.78
CA CYS A 139 21.15 -18.94 -8.13
C CYS A 139 21.38 -20.27 -8.88
N THR A 140 22.61 -20.62 -9.29
CA THR A 140 22.86 -21.89 -10.00
C THR A 140 22.91 -23.09 -9.05
N GLU A 141 22.27 -24.20 -9.45
CA GLU A 141 22.24 -25.44 -8.69
C GLU A 141 23.66 -26.01 -8.54
N GLY A 142 24.05 -26.38 -7.31
CA GLY A 142 25.37 -26.97 -7.01
C GLY A 142 26.44 -25.97 -6.57
N SER A 143 26.14 -24.68 -6.43
CA SER A 143 27.08 -23.76 -5.77
C SER A 143 27.26 -24.16 -4.30
N GLU A 144 28.47 -24.57 -3.90
CA GLU A 144 28.86 -24.80 -2.49
C GLU A 144 28.68 -23.55 -1.59
N HIS A 145 28.36 -22.40 -2.19
CA HIS A 145 28.06 -21.13 -1.55
C HIS A 145 26.57 -21.03 -1.19
N SER A 146 26.02 -22.02 -0.46
CA SER A 146 24.60 -22.04 -0.08
C SER A 146 24.17 -20.88 0.84
N HIS A 147 25.13 -20.10 1.34
CA HIS A 147 24.92 -18.90 2.11
C HIS A 147 25.58 -17.73 1.38
N ALA A 148 24.81 -17.04 0.54
CA ALA A 148 25.19 -15.71 0.09
C ALA A 148 25.35 -14.82 1.33
N ASP A 149 26.44 -14.05 1.42
CA ASP A 149 26.59 -13.07 2.48
C ASP A 149 25.51 -11.97 2.32
N ASP A 150 25.09 -11.35 3.42
CA ASP A 150 24.12 -10.26 3.39
C ASP A 150 24.60 -9.11 2.50
N ASN A 151 25.92 -8.88 2.43
CA ASN A 151 26.53 -7.87 1.57
C ASN A 151 26.33 -8.19 0.07
N ASP A 152 26.41 -9.46 -0.29
CA ASP A 152 26.23 -9.92 -1.67
C ASP A 152 24.77 -9.75 -2.11
N LEU A 153 23.83 -10.12 -1.24
CA LEU A 153 22.39 -9.94 -1.52
C LEU A 153 21.98 -8.46 -1.52
N ARG A 154 22.63 -7.61 -0.70
CA ARG A 154 22.48 -6.14 -0.80
C ARG A 154 22.96 -5.63 -2.15
N GLN A 155 24.07 -6.15 -2.67
CA GLN A 155 24.56 -5.79 -4.00
C GLN A 155 23.57 -6.21 -5.10
N VAL A 156 22.97 -7.40 -5.00
CA VAL A 156 21.88 -7.83 -5.90
C VAL A 156 20.73 -6.81 -5.87
N GLY A 157 20.24 -6.48 -4.68
CA GLY A 157 19.19 -5.46 -4.51
C GLY A 157 19.57 -4.12 -5.11
N ASP A 158 20.84 -3.71 -4.98
CA ASP A 158 21.31 -2.44 -5.52
C ASP A 158 21.32 -2.38 -7.05
N GLU A 159 21.71 -3.46 -7.74
CA GLU A 159 21.64 -3.50 -9.20
C GLU A 159 20.20 -3.54 -9.72
N ILE A 160 19.33 -4.28 -9.04
CA ILE A 160 17.89 -4.31 -9.36
C ILE A 160 17.28 -2.91 -9.18
N MET A 161 17.72 -2.15 -8.17
CA MET A 161 17.29 -0.76 -7.96
C MET A 161 17.83 0.21 -9.03
N VAL A 162 19.03 0.02 -9.55
CA VAL A 162 19.52 0.81 -10.69
C VAL A 162 18.69 0.50 -11.94
N LEU A 163 18.37 -0.77 -12.18
CA LEU A 163 17.48 -1.18 -13.27
C LEU A 163 16.08 -0.57 -13.13
N SER A 164 15.50 -0.54 -11.93
CA SER A 164 14.18 0.05 -11.69
C SER A 164 14.14 1.55 -12.01
N VAL A 165 15.23 2.27 -11.77
CA VAL A 165 15.38 3.69 -12.17
C VAL A 165 15.36 3.84 -13.69
N MET A 166 16.07 2.98 -14.44
CA MET A 166 16.03 3.00 -15.90
C MET A 166 14.61 2.79 -16.41
N ILE A 167 13.91 1.76 -15.90
CA ILE A 167 12.54 1.42 -16.25
C ILE A 167 11.60 2.60 -15.99
N ARG A 168 11.67 3.20 -14.79
CA ARG A 168 10.87 4.37 -14.41
C ARG A 168 11.10 5.55 -15.32
N TYR A 169 12.34 5.84 -15.66
CA TYR A 169 12.65 7.06 -16.39
C TYR A 169 12.10 7.00 -17.81
N PHE A 170 12.36 5.90 -18.53
CA PHE A 170 11.85 5.75 -19.89
C PHE A 170 10.33 5.71 -19.93
N PHE A 171 9.71 5.19 -18.86
CA PHE A 171 8.27 5.26 -18.68
C PHE A 171 7.75 6.72 -18.59
N GLN A 172 8.40 7.56 -17.78
CA GLN A 172 7.97 8.94 -17.58
C GLN A 172 8.29 9.86 -18.77
N SER A 173 9.23 9.49 -19.64
CA SER A 173 9.75 10.32 -20.74
C SER A 173 8.82 10.49 -21.96
N GLN A 174 7.50 10.41 -21.74
CA GLN A 174 6.40 10.44 -22.74
C GLN A 174 6.24 9.11 -23.51
N GLU A 175 4.99 8.80 -23.93
CA GLU A 175 4.55 7.52 -24.54
C GLU A 175 5.47 6.97 -25.64
N LYS A 176 6.25 7.84 -26.30
CA LYS A 176 7.22 7.49 -27.34
C LYS A 176 8.27 6.44 -26.95
N HIS A 177 8.59 6.31 -25.66
CA HIS A 177 9.68 5.45 -25.19
C HIS A 177 9.24 4.33 -24.24
N SER A 178 7.94 4.08 -24.10
CA SER A 178 7.42 3.00 -23.22
C SER A 178 7.95 1.60 -23.59
N TRP A 179 8.22 1.37 -24.88
CA TRP A 179 8.80 0.12 -25.39
C TRP A 179 10.19 -0.17 -24.80
N VAL A 180 10.95 0.86 -24.41
CA VAL A 180 12.28 0.70 -23.78
C VAL A 180 12.14 0.02 -22.43
N SER A 181 11.21 0.49 -21.60
CA SER A 181 10.93 -0.11 -20.29
C SER A 181 10.54 -1.58 -20.43
N ILE A 182 9.63 -1.90 -21.37
CA ILE A 182 9.21 -3.27 -21.65
C ILE A 182 10.40 -4.13 -22.11
N HIS A 183 11.25 -3.59 -22.99
CA HIS A 183 12.45 -4.31 -23.45
C HIS A 183 13.42 -4.61 -22.31
N LEU A 184 13.75 -3.62 -21.48
CA LEU A 184 14.64 -3.79 -20.33
C LEU A 184 14.11 -4.84 -19.35
N LEU A 185 12.80 -4.79 -19.07
CA LEU A 185 12.12 -5.74 -18.21
C LEU A 185 12.16 -7.15 -18.79
N LYS A 186 11.79 -7.33 -20.06
CA LYS A 186 11.84 -8.65 -20.73
C LYS A 186 13.24 -9.26 -20.69
N THR A 187 14.28 -8.45 -20.89
CA THR A 187 15.67 -8.92 -20.85
C THR A 187 16.11 -9.29 -19.43
N ALA A 188 15.72 -8.52 -18.42
CA ALA A 188 16.06 -8.82 -17.02
C ALA A 188 15.19 -9.93 -16.40
N TRP A 189 14.00 -10.19 -16.95
CA TRP A 189 12.94 -11.00 -16.35
C TRP A 189 13.42 -12.36 -15.84
N PRO A 190 14.11 -13.19 -16.64
CA PRO A 190 14.50 -14.52 -16.19
C PRO A 190 15.44 -14.49 -14.98
N HIS A 191 16.24 -13.43 -14.86
CA HIS A 191 17.16 -13.25 -13.74
C HIS A 191 16.43 -12.78 -12.48
N LEU A 192 15.50 -11.83 -12.63
CA LEU A 192 14.67 -11.34 -11.52
C LEU A 192 13.81 -12.45 -10.91
N THR A 193 13.23 -13.31 -11.74
CA THR A 193 12.42 -14.46 -11.28
C THR A 193 13.25 -15.42 -10.41
N GLN A 194 14.47 -15.76 -10.81
CA GLN A 194 15.34 -16.63 -10.02
C GLN A 194 15.76 -16.01 -8.68
N PHE A 195 15.97 -14.69 -8.66
CA PHE A 195 16.20 -13.98 -7.39
C PHE A 195 14.95 -13.95 -6.51
N ALA A 196 13.76 -13.76 -7.10
CA ALA A 196 12.49 -13.81 -6.37
C ALA A 196 12.25 -15.20 -5.74
N GLU A 197 12.49 -16.28 -6.50
CA GLU A 197 12.34 -17.66 -6.03
C GLU A 197 13.25 -17.96 -4.84
N LYS A 198 14.55 -17.64 -4.97
CA LYS A 198 15.57 -18.05 -3.99
C LYS A 198 15.74 -17.07 -2.83
N TYR A 199 15.58 -15.77 -3.09
CA TYR A 199 15.91 -14.69 -2.17
C TYR A 199 14.76 -13.67 -1.99
N GLY A 200 13.55 -13.96 -2.47
CA GLY A 200 12.36 -13.13 -2.26
C GLY A 200 12.08 -12.76 -0.79
N PRO A 201 12.37 -13.64 0.20
CA PRO A 201 12.24 -13.29 1.61
C PRO A 201 13.32 -12.35 2.17
N PHE A 202 14.40 -12.05 1.42
CA PHE A 202 15.47 -11.16 1.87
C PHE A 202 15.13 -9.70 1.57
N GLU A 203 15.03 -8.87 2.60
CA GLU A 203 14.47 -7.50 2.53
C GLU A 203 15.09 -6.62 1.41
N PRO A 204 16.42 -6.46 1.28
CA PRO A 204 17.00 -5.69 0.18
C PRO A 204 16.61 -6.16 -1.24
N VAL A 205 16.42 -7.47 -1.42
CA VAL A 205 16.00 -8.04 -2.71
C VAL A 205 14.49 -7.83 -2.90
N ALA A 206 13.69 -8.09 -1.87
CA ALA A 206 12.24 -7.87 -1.88
C ALA A 206 11.87 -6.41 -2.19
N ASP A 207 12.56 -5.45 -1.55
CA ASP A 207 12.40 -4.02 -1.78
C ASP A 207 12.74 -3.61 -3.22
N ALA A 208 13.83 -4.17 -3.75
CA ALA A 208 14.27 -3.88 -5.10
C ALA A 208 13.32 -4.45 -6.16
N LEU A 209 12.88 -5.69 -5.98
CA LEU A 209 11.87 -6.33 -6.82
C LEU A 209 10.54 -5.57 -6.75
N ARG A 210 10.11 -5.16 -5.55
CA ARG A 210 8.94 -4.29 -5.39
C ARG A 210 9.08 -3.02 -6.23
N GLU A 211 10.23 -2.36 -6.18
CA GLU A 211 10.42 -1.14 -6.95
C GLU A 211 10.27 -1.41 -8.45
N VAL A 212 10.90 -2.47 -8.98
CA VAL A 212 10.72 -2.87 -10.39
C VAL A 212 9.24 -3.09 -10.72
N LEU A 213 8.53 -3.85 -9.89
CA LEU A 213 7.11 -4.14 -10.09
C LEU A 213 6.24 -2.87 -10.03
N MET A 214 6.48 -1.99 -9.06
CA MET A 214 5.78 -0.71 -8.90
C MET A 214 5.98 0.21 -10.09
N GLN A 215 7.21 0.31 -10.61
CA GLN A 215 7.51 1.13 -11.78
C GLN A 215 6.85 0.55 -13.05
N SER A 216 6.69 -0.78 -13.10
CA SER A 216 6.03 -1.47 -14.21
C SER A 216 4.52 -1.24 -14.22
N LEU A 217 3.87 -1.10 -13.04
CA LEU A 217 2.44 -0.78 -12.94
C LEU A 217 2.08 0.63 -13.45
N LEU A 218 3.04 1.53 -13.58
CA LEU A 218 2.78 2.86 -14.10
C LEU A 218 2.41 2.85 -15.59
N LEU A 219 2.74 1.77 -16.31
CA LEU A 219 2.42 1.58 -17.73
C LEU A 219 0.90 1.70 -17.98
N PRO A 220 0.45 2.63 -18.85
CA PRO A 220 -0.94 2.69 -19.27
C PRO A 220 -1.40 1.34 -19.80
N ILE A 221 -2.35 0.75 -19.11
CA ILE A 221 -3.04 -0.45 -19.58
C ILE A 221 -4.03 0.01 -20.65
N GLU A 222 -3.67 -0.22 -21.90
CA GLU A 222 -4.62 -0.21 -23.00
C GLU A 222 -5.15 -1.64 -23.13
N LEU A 223 -6.41 -1.86 -22.77
CA LEU A 223 -7.04 -3.19 -22.79
C LEU A 223 -7.06 -3.83 -24.19
N SER A 224 -6.87 -3.01 -25.24
CA SER A 224 -6.74 -3.46 -26.63
C SER A 224 -5.34 -3.98 -26.99
N ASP A 225 -4.33 -3.73 -26.16
CA ASP A 225 -2.94 -4.11 -26.41
C ASP A 225 -2.63 -5.46 -25.74
N VAL A 226 -2.73 -6.54 -26.51
CA VAL A 226 -2.53 -7.93 -26.05
C VAL A 226 -1.14 -8.12 -25.45
N ASP A 227 -0.11 -7.49 -26.02
CA ASP A 227 1.26 -7.61 -25.54
C ASP A 227 1.43 -6.97 -24.16
N ARG A 228 0.72 -5.84 -23.90
CA ARG A 228 0.69 -5.23 -22.57
C ARG A 228 -0.06 -6.09 -21.57
N VAL A 229 -1.21 -6.66 -21.93
CA VAL A 229 -1.97 -7.54 -21.01
C VAL A 229 -1.13 -8.76 -20.63
N ALA A 230 -0.50 -9.42 -21.60
CA ALA A 230 0.41 -10.54 -21.34
C ALA A 230 1.58 -10.14 -20.44
N TYR A 231 2.15 -8.96 -20.66
CA TYR A 231 3.20 -8.42 -19.81
C TYR A 231 2.72 -8.15 -18.37
N PHE A 232 1.53 -7.59 -18.18
CA PHE A 232 0.95 -7.39 -16.85
C PHE A 232 0.70 -8.72 -16.13
N LYS A 233 0.33 -9.76 -16.85
CA LYS A 233 0.17 -11.11 -16.30
C LYS A 233 1.48 -11.64 -15.73
N GLU A 234 2.58 -11.48 -16.46
CA GLU A 234 3.92 -11.85 -15.95
C GLU A 234 4.24 -11.09 -14.65
N LEU A 235 3.97 -9.77 -14.58
CA LEU A 235 4.17 -9.00 -13.34
C LEU A 235 3.42 -9.58 -12.14
N VAL A 236 2.17 -9.99 -12.35
CA VAL A 236 1.34 -10.62 -11.31
C VAL A 236 1.92 -11.98 -10.91
N ILE A 237 2.34 -12.80 -11.87
CA ILE A 237 2.98 -14.10 -11.60
C ILE A 237 4.23 -13.92 -10.72
N MET A 238 5.08 -12.94 -11.01
CA MET A 238 6.25 -12.66 -10.18
C MET A 238 5.87 -12.21 -8.77
N ALA A 239 4.86 -11.36 -8.63
CA ALA A 239 4.37 -10.94 -7.32
C ALA A 239 3.80 -12.12 -6.50
N LEU A 240 3.02 -12.99 -7.14
CA LEU A 240 2.50 -14.22 -6.55
C LEU A 240 3.63 -15.15 -6.11
N LEU A 241 4.69 -15.27 -6.91
CA LEU A 241 5.86 -16.07 -6.58
C LEU A 241 6.55 -15.55 -5.32
N ILE A 242 6.78 -14.23 -5.22
CA ILE A 242 7.38 -13.62 -4.03
C ILE A 242 6.48 -13.85 -2.79
N LEU A 243 5.17 -13.62 -2.92
CA LEU A 243 4.20 -13.87 -1.84
C LEU A 243 4.21 -15.34 -1.39
N SER A 244 4.34 -16.28 -2.34
CA SER A 244 4.41 -17.71 -2.05
C SER A 244 5.71 -18.09 -1.33
N CYS A 245 6.85 -17.51 -1.70
CA CYS A 245 8.12 -17.71 -1.03
C CYS A 245 8.08 -17.14 0.40
N LEU A 246 7.49 -15.96 0.59
CA LEU A 246 7.26 -15.38 1.92
C LEU A 246 6.38 -16.29 2.79
N ALA A 247 5.28 -16.81 2.24
CA ALA A 247 4.42 -17.76 2.95
C ALA A 247 5.17 -19.01 3.39
N ALA A 248 5.97 -19.60 2.49
CA ALA A 248 6.77 -20.78 2.80
C ALA A 248 7.80 -20.54 3.92
N THR A 249 8.40 -19.34 3.98
CA THR A 249 9.31 -19.00 5.08
C THR A 249 8.62 -18.88 6.43
N VAL A 250 7.35 -18.47 6.47
CA VAL A 250 6.57 -18.43 7.72
C VAL A 250 6.31 -19.84 8.24
N THR A 251 6.00 -20.80 7.36
CA THR A 251 5.66 -22.18 7.75
C THR A 251 6.85 -22.98 8.29
N ILE A 252 8.08 -22.67 7.83
CA ILE A 252 9.28 -23.43 8.18
C ILE A 252 9.90 -22.96 9.50
N ALA A 253 9.62 -21.74 9.95
CA ALA A 253 10.17 -21.20 11.19
C ALA A 253 9.74 -22.07 12.41
N PRO A 254 10.66 -22.82 13.05
CA PRO A 254 10.30 -23.79 14.07
C PRO A 254 9.84 -23.09 15.37
N SER A 255 8.94 -23.79 16.07
CA SER A 255 8.35 -23.46 17.37
C SER A 255 9.32 -22.77 18.34
N PRO A 256 8.87 -21.76 19.12
CA PRO A 256 9.71 -20.83 19.89
C PRO A 256 10.30 -21.45 21.16
N THR A 257 11.13 -22.50 21.03
CA THR A 257 11.85 -23.11 22.16
C THR A 257 13.25 -22.52 22.37
N THR A 258 13.71 -21.62 21.49
CA THR A 258 15.01 -20.94 21.64
C THR A 258 14.80 -19.44 21.82
N THR A 259 15.27 -18.92 22.95
CA THR A 259 15.10 -17.55 23.47
C THR A 259 15.86 -16.46 22.69
N THR A 260 16.28 -16.73 21.46
CA THR A 260 16.94 -15.74 20.60
C THR A 260 15.90 -14.89 19.87
N THR A 261 15.67 -13.69 20.41
CA THR A 261 14.74 -12.64 19.98
C THR A 261 15.10 -11.98 18.65
N SER A 262 15.56 -12.71 17.63
CA SER A 262 15.68 -12.13 16.29
C SER A 262 14.26 -12.00 15.73
N ASN A 263 13.69 -10.79 15.84
CA ASN A 263 12.48 -10.39 15.11
C ASN A 263 12.72 -10.63 13.62
N THR A 264 12.32 -11.80 13.11
CA THR A 264 12.26 -12.05 11.67
C THR A 264 11.05 -11.31 11.13
N ASN A 265 11.17 -9.99 11.02
CA ASN A 265 10.21 -9.17 10.32
C ASN A 265 10.29 -9.56 8.84
N LEU A 266 9.37 -10.41 8.39
CA LEU A 266 9.23 -10.74 6.98
C LEU A 266 8.98 -9.45 6.19
N PRO A 267 9.68 -9.23 5.06
CA PRO A 267 9.48 -8.05 4.21
C PRO A 267 8.21 -8.20 3.36
N ILE A 268 7.07 -8.47 4.01
CA ILE A 268 5.76 -8.60 3.38
C ILE A 268 5.20 -7.25 2.93
N ARG A 269 5.50 -6.19 3.69
CA ARG A 269 5.00 -4.84 3.44
C ARG A 269 5.30 -4.35 2.02
N PRO A 270 6.53 -4.48 1.51
CA PRO A 270 6.86 -4.17 0.11
C PRO A 270 5.87 -4.75 -0.89
N MET A 271 5.59 -6.06 -0.82
CA MET A 271 4.67 -6.72 -1.74
C MET A 271 3.23 -6.24 -1.58
N LEU A 272 2.78 -6.01 -0.34
CA LEU A 272 1.42 -5.48 -0.11
C LEU A 272 1.25 -4.05 -0.68
N GLU A 273 2.29 -3.22 -0.63
CA GLU A 273 2.27 -1.88 -1.27
C GLU A 273 2.15 -2.00 -2.80
N PHE A 274 2.83 -2.97 -3.42
CA PHE A 274 2.61 -3.30 -4.83
C PHE A 274 1.17 -3.72 -5.10
N VAL A 275 0.60 -4.60 -4.27
CA VAL A 275 -0.78 -5.07 -4.45
C VAL A 275 -1.79 -3.93 -4.35
N VAL A 276 -1.63 -2.99 -3.42
CA VAL A 276 -2.48 -1.78 -3.35
C VAL A 276 -2.47 -1.03 -4.67
N MET A 277 -1.29 -0.82 -5.26
CA MET A 277 -1.16 -0.11 -6.52
C MET A 277 -1.70 -0.91 -7.71
N PHE A 278 -1.48 -2.22 -7.73
CA PHE A 278 -2.02 -3.11 -8.74
C PHE A 278 -3.55 -3.01 -8.75
N ILE A 279 -4.19 -3.19 -7.59
CA ILE A 279 -5.64 -3.12 -7.43
C ILE A 279 -6.18 -1.73 -7.83
N ARG A 280 -5.49 -0.64 -7.47
CA ARG A 280 -5.88 0.71 -7.94
C ARG A 280 -5.76 0.91 -9.45
N THR A 281 -4.86 0.18 -10.08
CA THR A 281 -4.60 0.31 -11.52
C THR A 281 -5.62 -0.48 -12.33
N VAL A 282 -5.93 -1.71 -11.92
CA VAL A 282 -6.81 -2.63 -12.68
C VAL A 282 -8.23 -2.76 -12.12
N GLY A 283 -8.41 -2.53 -10.81
CA GLY A 283 -9.65 -2.84 -10.08
C GLY A 283 -10.87 -2.07 -10.55
N GLY A 284 -10.69 -0.80 -10.95
CA GLY A 284 -11.80 0.09 -11.32
C GLY A 284 -12.63 -0.34 -12.55
N GLY A 285 -12.18 -1.35 -13.30
CA GLY A 285 -12.99 -1.94 -14.37
C GLY A 285 -13.50 -3.36 -14.09
N ILE A 286 -13.02 -4.00 -13.03
CA ILE A 286 -13.25 -5.45 -12.79
C ILE A 286 -14.70 -5.73 -12.38
N ASP A 287 -15.30 -4.88 -11.56
CA ASP A 287 -16.70 -5.01 -11.17
C ASP A 287 -17.59 -4.49 -12.32
N PRO A 288 -18.24 -5.37 -13.09
CA PRO A 288 -19.03 -4.92 -14.22
C PRO A 288 -20.37 -4.38 -13.72
N VAL A 289 -20.62 -3.10 -13.98
CA VAL A 289 -21.99 -2.56 -13.98
C VAL A 289 -22.73 -3.02 -15.25
N LEU A 290 -22.05 -3.60 -16.25
CA LEU A 290 -22.64 -4.05 -17.50
C LEU A 290 -22.05 -5.39 -17.96
N PRO A 291 -22.87 -6.33 -18.47
CA PRO A 291 -22.47 -7.68 -18.87
C PRO A 291 -21.66 -7.74 -20.18
N SER A 292 -20.98 -6.67 -20.59
CA SER A 292 -20.03 -6.76 -21.70
C SER A 292 -18.71 -7.33 -21.18
N GLU A 293 -18.66 -8.65 -21.05
CA GLU A 293 -17.42 -9.41 -20.86
C GLU A 293 -16.53 -9.22 -22.09
N THR A 294 -15.78 -8.13 -22.13
CA THR A 294 -14.59 -8.12 -22.98
C THR A 294 -13.58 -9.04 -22.31
N ALA A 295 -13.13 -10.09 -23.02
CA ALA A 295 -12.15 -11.09 -22.58
C ALA A 295 -11.03 -10.57 -21.64
N PRO A 296 -10.35 -9.42 -21.89
CA PRO A 296 -9.28 -8.94 -20.99
C PRO A 296 -9.75 -8.63 -19.56
N MET A 297 -11.02 -8.26 -19.34
CA MET A 297 -11.51 -7.95 -17.99
C MET A 297 -11.70 -9.19 -17.11
N GLY A 298 -12.01 -10.34 -17.74
CA GLY A 298 -12.02 -11.63 -17.04
C GLY A 298 -10.63 -11.96 -16.50
N GLU A 299 -9.59 -11.79 -17.32
CA GLU A 299 -8.21 -12.06 -16.89
C GLU A 299 -7.76 -11.15 -15.73
N PHE A 300 -8.09 -9.86 -15.75
CA PHE A 300 -7.79 -8.97 -14.61
C PHE A 300 -8.53 -9.36 -13.34
N ARG A 301 -9.78 -9.82 -13.46
CA ARG A 301 -10.55 -10.35 -12.33
C ARG A 301 -9.87 -11.56 -11.71
N ASP A 302 -9.43 -12.50 -12.55
CA ASP A 302 -8.74 -13.72 -12.09
C ASP A 302 -7.42 -13.36 -11.41
N MET A 303 -6.62 -12.46 -11.99
CA MET A 303 -5.38 -11.99 -11.39
C MET A 303 -5.58 -11.31 -10.02
N VAL A 304 -6.58 -10.43 -9.87
CA VAL A 304 -6.89 -9.83 -8.56
C VAL A 304 -7.36 -10.89 -7.57
N THR A 305 -8.13 -11.87 -8.02
CA THR A 305 -8.57 -13.00 -7.18
C THR A 305 -7.39 -13.82 -6.67
N GLU A 306 -6.47 -14.21 -7.54
CA GLU A 306 -5.27 -14.97 -7.19
C GLU A 306 -4.38 -14.21 -6.20
N VAL A 307 -4.17 -12.90 -6.41
CA VAL A 307 -3.37 -12.06 -5.51
C VAL A 307 -4.02 -11.94 -4.13
N LEU A 308 -5.34 -11.75 -4.08
CA LEU A 308 -6.08 -11.70 -2.81
C LEU A 308 -6.04 -13.05 -2.10
N GLN A 309 -6.19 -14.14 -2.83
CA GLN A 309 -6.08 -15.50 -2.30
C GLN A 309 -4.69 -15.71 -1.67
N ALA A 310 -3.60 -15.35 -2.37
CA ALA A 310 -2.24 -15.49 -1.85
C ALA A 310 -2.00 -14.66 -0.57
N ILE A 311 -2.56 -13.46 -0.48
CA ILE A 311 -2.51 -12.65 0.75
C ILE A 311 -3.27 -13.33 1.89
N LEU A 312 -4.47 -13.87 1.61
CA LEU A 312 -5.26 -14.55 2.62
C LEU A 312 -4.62 -15.85 3.09
N ASP A 313 -3.98 -16.60 2.19
CA ASP A 313 -3.21 -17.81 2.52
C ASP A 313 -2.04 -17.45 3.44
N LEU A 314 -1.30 -16.39 3.13
CA LEU A 314 -0.21 -15.87 3.96
C LEU A 314 -0.69 -15.48 5.37
N LEU A 315 -1.84 -14.82 5.47
CA LEU A 315 -2.45 -14.42 6.75
C LEU A 315 -3.06 -15.61 7.52
N ALA A 316 -3.47 -16.67 6.83
CA ALA A 316 -3.98 -17.89 7.45
C ALA A 316 -2.85 -18.72 8.08
N VAL A 317 -1.67 -18.79 7.43
CA VAL A 317 -0.49 -19.48 7.96
C VAL A 317 -0.05 -18.88 9.28
N GLU A 318 -0.01 -17.56 9.42
CA GLU A 318 0.33 -16.88 10.68
C GLU A 318 -0.63 -17.21 11.83
N ARG A 319 -1.88 -17.61 11.53
CA ARG A 319 -2.86 -17.97 12.56
C ARG A 319 -2.80 -19.41 13.04
N ALA A 320 -2.21 -20.32 12.27
CA ALA A 320 -2.22 -21.75 12.58
C ALA A 320 -1.41 -22.16 13.84
N SER A 321 -0.97 -21.18 14.65
CA SER A 321 -0.57 -21.40 16.04
C SER A 321 -1.64 -22.21 16.82
N PRO A 322 -1.23 -23.08 17.76
CA PRO A 322 -2.11 -24.10 18.32
C PRO A 322 -3.37 -23.47 18.94
N PRO A 323 -4.57 -23.92 18.55
CA PRO A 323 -5.81 -23.29 18.96
C PRO A 323 -5.95 -23.35 20.48
N SER A 324 -6.19 -22.20 21.10
CA SER A 324 -6.74 -22.13 22.45
C SER A 324 -8.09 -22.89 22.49
N PRO A 325 -8.45 -23.52 23.62
CA PRO A 325 -9.66 -24.34 23.71
C PRO A 325 -10.91 -23.57 23.24
N PRO A 326 -11.84 -24.27 22.55
CA PRO A 326 -12.98 -23.64 21.90
C PRO A 326 -13.86 -22.93 22.93
N SER A 327 -13.91 -21.60 22.84
CA SER A 327 -14.88 -20.77 23.55
C SER A 327 -16.03 -20.48 22.57
N GLU A 328 -17.28 -20.67 23.00
CA GLU A 328 -18.50 -20.59 22.14
C GLU A 328 -18.77 -19.22 21.51
N VAL A 329 -17.98 -18.19 21.84
CA VAL A 329 -18.01 -16.88 21.18
C VAL A 329 -16.57 -16.49 20.84
N PHE A 330 -16.20 -16.59 19.57
CA PHE A 330 -14.92 -16.08 19.09
C PHE A 330 -14.95 -14.55 19.15
N VAL A 331 -14.37 -13.99 20.21
CA VAL A 331 -14.07 -12.55 20.30
C VAL A 331 -12.57 -12.42 19.99
N PRO A 332 -12.19 -11.85 18.83
CA PRO A 332 -10.78 -11.66 18.52
C PRO A 332 -10.15 -10.78 19.60
N SER A 333 -9.05 -11.23 20.19
CA SER A 333 -8.30 -10.47 21.18
C SER A 333 -7.29 -9.55 20.51
N SER A 334 -6.87 -8.47 21.18
CA SER A 334 -5.77 -7.62 20.66
C SER A 334 -4.46 -8.39 20.48
N SER A 335 -4.32 -9.53 21.18
CA SER A 335 -3.17 -10.43 21.06
C SER A 335 -3.13 -11.15 19.71
N ASP A 336 -4.29 -11.45 19.11
CA ASP A 336 -4.37 -12.17 17.83
C ASP A 336 -3.92 -11.29 16.66
N LEU A 337 -4.11 -9.97 16.75
CA LEU A 337 -3.61 -9.00 15.77
C LEU A 337 -2.09 -8.84 15.84
N LEU A 338 -1.50 -9.02 17.04
CA LEU A 338 -0.06 -8.94 17.27
C LEU A 338 0.68 -10.22 16.88
N ALA A 339 -0.04 -11.31 16.62
CA ALA A 339 0.53 -12.54 16.05
C ALA A 339 0.94 -12.34 14.58
N VAL A 340 0.20 -11.50 13.85
CA VAL A 340 0.60 -10.99 12.53
C VAL A 340 1.68 -9.93 12.75
N SER A 341 2.70 -9.89 11.89
CA SER A 341 3.74 -8.85 12.00
C SER A 341 3.09 -7.45 12.08
N PRO A 342 3.43 -6.63 13.09
CA PRO A 342 2.81 -5.31 13.29
C PRO A 342 3.03 -4.36 12.11
N ASP A 343 4.03 -4.64 11.27
CA ASP A 343 4.30 -3.90 10.02
C ASP A 343 3.45 -4.38 8.84
N ALA A 344 2.92 -5.59 8.89
CA ALA A 344 2.06 -6.17 7.87
C ALA A 344 0.61 -5.70 7.99
N VAL A 345 0.08 -5.62 9.21
CA VAL A 345 -1.34 -5.26 9.48
C VAL A 345 -1.76 -3.93 8.81
N PRO A 346 -1.00 -2.81 8.90
CA PRO A 346 -1.36 -1.58 8.20
C PRO A 346 -1.44 -1.76 6.68
N ALA A 347 -0.54 -2.57 6.11
CA ALA A 347 -0.49 -2.80 4.68
C ALA A 347 -1.64 -3.69 4.20
N VAL A 348 -2.06 -4.68 5.00
CA VAL A 348 -3.26 -5.49 4.74
C VAL A 348 -4.51 -4.61 4.73
N PHE A 349 -4.68 -3.72 5.72
CA PHE A 349 -5.79 -2.76 5.71
C PHE A 349 -5.74 -1.83 4.50
N ALA A 350 -4.55 -1.43 4.05
CA ALA A 350 -4.41 -0.63 2.83
C ALA A 350 -4.85 -1.40 1.58
N VAL A 351 -4.51 -2.69 1.47
CA VAL A 351 -4.98 -3.57 0.39
C VAL A 351 -6.51 -3.66 0.41
N PHE A 352 -7.10 -3.95 1.57
CA PHE A 352 -8.55 -4.06 1.69
C PHE A 352 -9.27 -2.75 1.43
N ALA A 353 -8.73 -1.61 1.88
CA ALA A 353 -9.27 -0.30 1.54
C ALA A 353 -9.25 -0.07 0.01
N ALA A 354 -8.15 -0.44 -0.67
CA ALA A 354 -8.07 -0.34 -2.13
C ALA A 354 -9.10 -1.24 -2.81
N CYS A 355 -9.26 -2.50 -2.37
CA CYS A 355 -10.28 -3.41 -2.91
C CYS A 355 -11.69 -2.85 -2.79
N VAL A 356 -12.02 -2.34 -1.61
CA VAL A 356 -13.32 -1.72 -1.30
C VAL A 356 -13.55 -0.50 -2.18
N ASP A 357 -12.55 0.35 -2.38
CA ASP A 357 -12.66 1.55 -3.22
C ASP A 357 -12.81 1.22 -4.72
N THR A 358 -12.20 0.13 -5.22
CA THR A 358 -12.05 -0.09 -6.67
C THR A 358 -12.83 -1.28 -7.22
N CYS A 359 -12.95 -2.36 -6.47
CA CYS A 359 -13.61 -3.61 -6.87
C CYS A 359 -14.34 -4.28 -5.68
N PRO A 360 -15.29 -3.57 -5.03
CA PRO A 360 -15.97 -4.04 -3.83
C PRO A 360 -16.78 -5.34 -3.99
N VAL A 361 -17.35 -5.60 -5.17
CA VAL A 361 -18.11 -6.83 -5.44
C VAL A 361 -17.18 -8.03 -5.46
N LEU A 362 -16.10 -7.95 -6.25
CA LEU A 362 -15.09 -9.00 -6.27
C LEU A 362 -14.51 -9.25 -4.87
N PHE A 363 -14.17 -8.17 -4.15
CA PHE A 363 -13.59 -8.25 -2.82
C PHE A 363 -14.47 -9.04 -1.84
N LEU A 364 -15.77 -8.75 -1.80
CA LEU A 364 -16.70 -9.52 -0.96
C LEU A 364 -16.82 -10.98 -1.42
N GLN A 365 -16.90 -11.24 -2.72
CA GLN A 365 -16.98 -12.61 -3.24
C GLN A 365 -15.78 -13.45 -2.79
N VAL A 366 -14.56 -12.91 -2.92
CA VAL A 366 -13.33 -13.60 -2.51
C VAL A 366 -13.32 -13.86 -1.00
N LEU A 367 -13.63 -12.86 -0.19
CA LEU A 367 -13.60 -13.02 1.27
C LEU A 367 -14.72 -13.89 1.83
N GLU A 368 -15.88 -13.95 1.18
CA GLU A 368 -16.95 -14.88 1.54
C GLU A 368 -16.60 -16.32 1.16
N ALA A 369 -15.90 -16.51 0.03
CA ALA A 369 -15.41 -17.81 -0.39
C ALA A 369 -14.35 -18.37 0.57
N TYR A 370 -13.64 -17.49 1.29
CA TYR A 370 -12.54 -17.86 2.16
C TYR A 370 -13.00 -18.18 3.59
N SER A 371 -12.91 -19.46 3.98
CA SER A 371 -13.18 -19.90 5.36
C SER A 371 -12.05 -19.49 6.32
N LEU A 372 -12.37 -19.28 7.61
CA LEU A 372 -11.36 -19.04 8.65
C LEU A 372 -10.33 -20.17 8.77
N ASP A 373 -10.68 -21.39 8.35
CA ASP A 373 -9.79 -22.56 8.37
C ASP A 373 -8.77 -22.59 7.21
N GLY A 374 -8.60 -21.49 6.46
CA GLY A 374 -7.65 -21.44 5.33
C GLY A 374 -8.14 -22.16 4.07
N LYS A 375 -9.41 -22.59 4.02
CA LYS A 375 -9.97 -23.31 2.87
C LYS A 375 -10.91 -22.43 2.08
N MET A 376 -10.58 -22.21 0.80
CA MET A 376 -11.47 -21.56 -0.14
C MET A 376 -12.58 -22.54 -0.54
N LYS A 377 -13.84 -22.12 -0.39
CA LYS A 377 -14.99 -22.80 -0.99
C LYS A 377 -15.05 -22.39 -2.47
N ASN A 378 -15.46 -23.31 -3.34
CA ASN A 378 -15.59 -23.00 -4.76
C ASN A 378 -16.52 -21.77 -4.94
N LEU A 379 -16.05 -20.74 -5.66
CA LEU A 379 -16.79 -19.50 -5.92
C LEU A 379 -18.14 -19.76 -6.59
N GLU A 380 -18.24 -20.81 -7.42
CA GLU A 380 -19.48 -21.18 -8.10
C GLU A 380 -20.58 -21.64 -7.14
N THR A 381 -20.24 -22.27 -6.01
CA THR A 381 -21.21 -22.71 -5.00
C THR A 381 -21.67 -21.60 -4.07
N LEU A 382 -20.98 -20.44 -4.05
CA LEU A 382 -21.33 -19.34 -3.15
C LEU A 382 -22.56 -18.53 -3.58
N ASN A 383 -22.86 -18.50 -4.87
CA ASN A 383 -24.03 -17.78 -5.39
C ASN A 383 -25.38 -18.31 -4.86
N ALA A 384 -25.38 -19.48 -4.18
CA ALA A 384 -26.57 -20.12 -3.62
C ALA A 384 -26.78 -19.88 -2.10
N VAL A 385 -25.83 -19.27 -1.37
CA VAL A 385 -25.91 -19.15 0.10
C VAL A 385 -26.05 -17.69 0.52
N ALA A 386 -27.29 -17.28 0.82
CA ALA A 386 -27.64 -15.90 1.19
C ALA A 386 -27.41 -15.56 2.68
N SER A 387 -26.96 -16.50 3.51
CA SER A 387 -26.70 -16.24 4.94
C SER A 387 -25.24 -15.84 5.18
N VAL A 388 -25.04 -14.66 5.76
CA VAL A 388 -23.74 -14.21 6.27
C VAL A 388 -23.35 -15.13 7.43
N SER A 389 -22.48 -16.10 7.16
CA SER A 389 -21.83 -16.87 8.23
C SER A 389 -21.02 -15.92 9.09
N THR A 390 -21.21 -15.98 10.41
CA THR A 390 -20.40 -15.22 11.38
C THR A 390 -18.92 -15.63 11.37
N ASN A 391 -18.59 -16.76 10.75
CA ASN A 391 -17.24 -17.29 10.56
C ASN A 391 -16.72 -17.05 9.13
N ASN A 392 -16.68 -15.80 8.67
CA ASN A 392 -15.99 -15.46 7.41
C ASN A 392 -14.83 -14.49 7.65
N MET A 393 -13.82 -14.55 6.77
CA MET A 393 -12.62 -13.72 6.88
C MET A 393 -12.94 -12.23 6.82
N PHE A 394 -14.00 -11.84 6.10
CA PHE A 394 -14.45 -10.46 6.03
C PHE A 394 -14.84 -9.90 7.40
N VAL A 395 -15.76 -10.54 8.11
CA VAL A 395 -16.23 -10.11 9.44
C VAL A 395 -15.05 -10.07 10.42
N TYR A 396 -14.16 -11.06 10.37
CA TYR A 396 -12.94 -11.06 11.17
C TYR A 396 -12.11 -9.80 10.94
N TRP A 397 -11.80 -9.44 9.68
CA TRP A 397 -10.94 -8.30 9.39
C TRP A 397 -11.59 -6.96 9.70
N VAL A 398 -12.92 -6.88 9.59
CA VAL A 398 -13.69 -5.72 10.07
C VAL A 398 -13.57 -5.59 11.59
N GLN A 399 -13.70 -6.70 12.34
CA GLN A 399 -13.50 -6.69 13.79
C GLN A 399 -12.07 -6.29 14.16
N GLN A 400 -11.07 -6.78 13.43
CA GLN A 400 -9.68 -6.39 13.65
C GLN A 400 -9.43 -4.90 13.38
N ALA A 401 -10.08 -4.33 12.37
CA ALA A 401 -10.02 -2.89 12.13
C ALA A 401 -10.66 -2.08 13.28
N LEU A 402 -11.77 -2.55 13.85
CA LEU A 402 -12.35 -1.93 15.06
C LEU A 402 -11.40 -2.05 16.25
N ILE A 403 -10.83 -3.24 16.50
CA ILE A 403 -9.83 -3.47 17.55
C ILE A 403 -8.67 -2.48 17.41
N SER A 404 -8.21 -2.29 16.17
CA SER A 404 -7.13 -1.39 15.80
C SER A 404 -7.41 0.08 16.10
N LEU A 405 -8.67 0.50 16.21
CA LEU A 405 -9.04 1.86 16.64
C LEU A 405 -8.68 2.14 18.11
N SER A 406 -8.29 1.13 18.88
CA SER A 406 -7.88 1.27 20.28
C SER A 406 -6.39 1.04 20.50
N LEU A 407 -5.61 0.84 19.43
CA LEU A 407 -4.17 0.61 19.52
C LEU A 407 -3.41 1.94 19.52
N LYS A 408 -2.27 1.94 20.21
CA LYS A 408 -1.35 3.10 20.26
C LYS A 408 -0.56 3.30 18.96
N ASN A 409 -0.50 2.29 18.09
CA ASN A 409 0.21 2.39 16.82
C ASN A 409 -0.60 3.22 15.80
N VAL A 410 -0.12 4.45 15.57
CA VAL A 410 -0.72 5.44 14.66
C VAL A 410 -0.88 4.88 13.23
N ASN A 411 0.06 4.10 12.73
CA ASN A 411 0.02 3.57 11.36
C ASN A 411 -1.04 2.47 11.21
N ILE A 412 -1.15 1.54 12.17
CA ILE A 412 -2.18 0.51 12.18
C ILE A 412 -3.56 1.18 12.25
N MET A 413 -3.75 2.08 13.20
CA MET A 413 -5.02 2.78 13.38
C MET A 413 -5.40 3.62 12.16
N ARG A 414 -4.44 4.32 11.52
CA ARG A 414 -4.70 5.11 10.31
C ARG A 414 -5.22 4.26 9.17
N ASN A 415 -4.61 3.11 8.91
CA ASN A 415 -5.06 2.23 7.83
C ASN A 415 -6.38 1.52 8.18
N ALA A 416 -6.61 1.16 9.45
CA ALA A 416 -7.89 0.66 9.91
C ALA A 416 -9.03 1.68 9.70
N VAL A 417 -8.78 2.95 10.02
CA VAL A 417 -9.71 4.07 9.77
C VAL A 417 -10.01 4.21 8.28
N LEU A 418 -9.00 4.16 7.42
CA LEU A 418 -9.18 4.24 5.97
C LEU A 418 -10.01 3.08 5.43
N PHE A 419 -9.73 1.84 5.87
CA PHE A 419 -10.50 0.66 5.48
C PHE A 419 -11.96 0.75 5.93
N LEU A 420 -12.23 1.04 7.21
CA LEU A 420 -13.59 1.17 7.72
C LEU A 420 -14.37 2.30 7.01
N LYS A 421 -13.70 3.42 6.72
CA LYS A 421 -14.30 4.54 6.00
C LYS A 421 -14.66 4.15 4.57
N ALA A 422 -13.76 3.49 3.85
CA ALA A 422 -14.01 3.01 2.50
C ALA A 422 -15.27 2.12 2.44
N MET A 423 -15.43 1.21 3.42
CA MET A 423 -16.63 0.36 3.47
C MET A 423 -17.92 1.16 3.62
N ILE A 424 -17.90 2.19 4.47
CA ILE A 424 -19.08 3.03 4.71
C ILE A 424 -19.40 3.88 3.48
N ASP A 425 -18.38 4.40 2.80
CA ASP A 425 -18.55 5.22 1.60
C ASP A 425 -19.17 4.43 0.44
N ILE A 426 -18.87 3.12 0.29
CA ILE A 426 -19.56 2.27 -0.70
C ILE A 426 -21.07 2.35 -0.54
N VAL A 427 -21.57 2.19 0.69
CA VAL A 427 -23.02 2.19 0.97
C VAL A 427 -23.65 3.56 0.71
N LYS A 428 -22.86 4.63 0.76
CA LYS A 428 -23.31 5.97 0.39
C LYS A 428 -23.39 6.14 -1.13
N THR A 429 -22.33 5.76 -1.84
CA THR A 429 -22.23 5.93 -3.31
C THR A 429 -23.25 5.13 -4.11
N SER A 430 -23.72 3.99 -3.57
CA SER A 430 -24.76 3.18 -4.19
C SER A 430 -26.11 3.88 -4.30
N LYS A 431 -26.47 4.71 -3.31
CA LYS A 431 -27.75 5.45 -3.33
C LYS A 431 -27.78 6.56 -4.35
N ASP A 432 -26.62 7.16 -4.63
CA ASP A 432 -26.50 8.27 -5.57
C ASP A 432 -26.45 7.79 -7.03
N SER A 433 -26.15 6.50 -7.25
CA SER A 433 -25.95 5.91 -8.57
C SER A 433 -27.24 5.25 -9.09
N GLN A 434 -27.98 5.94 -9.97
CA GLN A 434 -29.20 5.43 -10.61
C GLN A 434 -29.01 4.21 -11.54
N ALA A 435 -27.76 3.77 -11.76
CA ALA A 435 -27.39 2.69 -12.68
C ALA A 435 -26.87 1.44 -11.93
N SER A 436 -27.43 1.13 -10.76
CA SER A 436 -27.04 -0.04 -9.98
C SER A 436 -27.54 -1.34 -10.63
N THR A 437 -26.67 -2.34 -10.74
CA THR A 437 -27.06 -3.72 -11.09
C THR A 437 -27.57 -4.45 -9.84
N GLN A 438 -28.49 -5.40 -10.01
CA GLN A 438 -29.05 -6.21 -8.92
C GLN A 438 -27.97 -6.89 -8.04
N VAL A 439 -26.83 -7.27 -8.64
CA VAL A 439 -25.69 -7.86 -7.92
C VAL A 439 -25.04 -6.84 -6.99
N PHE A 440 -24.79 -5.62 -7.47
CA PHE A 440 -24.22 -4.54 -6.67
C PHE A 440 -25.15 -4.15 -5.50
N ASP A 441 -26.47 -4.11 -5.72
CA ASP A 441 -27.45 -3.85 -4.66
C ASP A 441 -27.40 -4.91 -3.54
N SER A 442 -27.27 -6.19 -3.90
CA SER A 442 -27.16 -7.27 -2.90
C SER A 442 -25.88 -7.16 -2.07
N THR A 443 -24.76 -6.82 -2.71
CA THR A 443 -23.45 -6.56 -2.11
C THR A 443 -23.51 -5.37 -1.14
N VAL A 444 -24.11 -4.26 -1.59
CA VAL A 444 -24.34 -3.06 -0.77
C VAL A 444 -25.21 -3.37 0.45
N GLN A 445 -26.25 -4.19 0.28
CA GLN A 445 -27.11 -4.60 1.39
C GLN A 445 -26.34 -5.40 2.44
N LYS A 446 -25.44 -6.31 2.01
CA LYS A 446 -24.54 -7.04 2.92
C LYS A 446 -23.63 -6.09 3.69
N TYR A 447 -22.98 -5.14 3.00
CA TYR A 447 -22.19 -4.09 3.66
C TYR A 447 -23.02 -3.30 4.66
N ASN A 448 -24.24 -2.91 4.30
CA ASN A 448 -25.10 -2.12 5.17
C ASN A 448 -25.48 -2.86 6.47
N ASN A 449 -25.73 -4.17 6.39
CA ASN A 449 -25.99 -5.00 7.58
C ASN A 449 -24.77 -5.02 8.51
N ILE A 450 -23.57 -5.14 7.94
CA ILE A 450 -22.31 -5.18 8.70
C ILE A 450 -21.96 -3.81 9.26
N ILE A 451 -22.13 -2.74 8.48
CA ILE A 451 -21.96 -1.36 8.95
C ILE A 451 -22.90 -1.08 10.12
N THR A 452 -24.14 -1.55 10.05
CA THR A 452 -25.10 -1.39 11.15
C THR A 452 -24.65 -2.12 12.41
N SER A 453 -24.08 -3.32 12.30
CA SER A 453 -23.58 -4.06 13.48
C SER A 453 -22.32 -3.45 14.09
N ILE A 454 -21.45 -2.84 13.29
CA ILE A 454 -20.18 -2.26 13.77
C ILE A 454 -20.28 -0.79 14.16
N ARG A 455 -21.35 -0.08 13.75
CA ARG A 455 -21.52 1.37 13.94
C ARG A 455 -21.33 1.78 15.41
N LYS A 456 -22.04 1.10 16.31
CA LYS A 456 -22.02 1.39 17.75
C LYS A 456 -20.62 1.24 18.34
N GLU A 457 -19.92 0.17 17.97
CA GLU A 457 -18.56 -0.13 18.44
C GLU A 457 -17.55 0.90 17.91
N ALA A 458 -17.64 1.26 16.62
CA ALA A 458 -16.79 2.28 16.04
C ALA A 458 -16.98 3.66 16.72
N LEU A 459 -18.23 4.07 16.96
CA LEU A 459 -18.54 5.32 17.66
C LEU A 459 -17.96 5.35 19.07
N SER A 460 -18.16 4.27 19.84
CA SER A 460 -17.59 4.09 21.18
C SER A 460 -16.07 4.28 21.16
N ARG A 461 -15.37 3.57 20.28
CA ARG A 461 -13.91 3.62 20.18
C ARG A 461 -13.40 4.98 19.72
N ILE A 462 -14.08 5.64 18.79
CA ILE A 462 -13.71 6.98 18.32
C ILE A 462 -13.81 8.00 19.47
N PHE A 463 -14.93 8.04 20.20
CA PHE A 463 -15.09 9.00 21.29
C PHE A 463 -14.15 8.70 22.46
N ARG A 464 -14.06 7.43 22.87
CA ARG A 464 -13.13 6.99 23.90
C ARG A 464 -11.69 7.32 23.54
N GLY A 465 -11.26 6.96 22.33
CA GLY A 465 -9.90 7.23 21.85
C GLY A 465 -9.59 8.73 21.80
N THR A 466 -10.55 9.56 21.39
CA THR A 466 -10.40 11.02 21.38
C THR A 466 -10.17 11.60 22.77
N CYS A 467 -10.78 11.01 23.81
CA CYS A 467 -10.63 11.46 25.19
C CYS A 467 -9.37 10.87 25.85
N GLU A 468 -9.03 9.61 25.59
CA GLU A 468 -8.01 8.89 26.37
C GLU A 468 -6.64 8.79 25.70
N TYR A 469 -6.55 8.33 24.45
CA TYR A 469 -5.29 7.76 23.92
C TYR A 469 -4.95 8.07 22.47
N TYR A 470 -5.76 8.85 21.75
CA TYR A 470 -5.41 9.25 20.38
C TYR A 470 -4.24 10.23 20.35
N HIS A 471 -3.24 9.89 19.53
CA HIS A 471 -2.25 10.85 19.09
C HIS A 471 -2.93 11.96 18.27
N ARG A 472 -2.42 13.19 18.35
CA ARG A 472 -2.97 14.35 17.63
C ARG A 472 -3.19 14.09 16.13
N ASP A 473 -2.27 13.36 15.50
CA ASP A 473 -2.32 13.03 14.07
C ASP A 473 -3.49 12.13 13.67
N MET A 474 -4.18 11.55 14.66
CA MET A 474 -5.27 10.59 14.45
C MET A 474 -6.64 11.22 14.59
N ILE A 475 -6.74 12.46 15.09
CA ILE A 475 -8.01 13.17 15.25
C ILE A 475 -8.68 13.47 13.92
N VAL A 476 -7.93 13.91 12.90
CA VAL A 476 -8.50 14.23 11.58
C VAL A 476 -8.97 12.96 10.84
N PRO A 477 -8.16 11.87 10.75
CA PRO A 477 -8.64 10.60 10.21
C PRO A 477 -9.89 10.05 10.91
N THR A 478 -9.93 10.06 12.25
CA THR A 478 -11.08 9.50 12.99
C THR A 478 -12.31 10.40 12.88
N ALA A 479 -12.15 11.72 12.78
CA ALA A 479 -13.25 12.63 12.42
C ALA A 479 -13.79 12.36 11.01
N SER A 480 -12.92 11.99 10.06
CA SER A 480 -13.32 11.57 8.72
C SER A 480 -14.20 10.31 8.75
N LEU A 481 -13.81 9.32 9.57
CA LEU A 481 -14.59 8.11 9.78
C LEU A 481 -15.92 8.41 10.50
N LEU A 482 -15.90 9.23 11.55
CA LEU A 482 -17.11 9.65 12.25
C LEU A 482 -18.09 10.35 11.30
N PHE A 483 -17.59 11.24 10.44
CA PHE A 483 -18.40 11.90 9.41
C PHE A 483 -19.00 10.91 8.41
N ALA A 484 -18.22 9.91 7.97
CA ALA A 484 -18.73 8.85 7.11
C ALA A 484 -19.85 8.05 7.81
N ILE A 485 -19.65 7.66 9.08
CA ILE A 485 -20.65 6.92 9.88
C ILE A 485 -21.97 7.70 9.98
N VAL A 486 -21.91 8.99 10.31
CA VAL A 486 -23.11 9.78 10.62
C VAL A 486 -23.84 10.26 9.36
N THR A 487 -23.16 10.28 8.21
CA THR A 487 -23.78 10.55 6.90
C THR A 487 -24.17 9.27 6.15
N ALA A 488 -23.87 8.10 6.72
CA ALA A 488 -24.29 6.82 6.16
C ALA A 488 -25.82 6.67 6.23
N PRO A 489 -26.42 5.90 5.32
CA PRO A 489 -27.84 5.53 5.36
C PRO A 489 -28.31 4.90 6.67
N ALA A 490 -28.83 5.70 7.59
CA ALA A 490 -29.51 5.21 8.79
C ALA A 490 -30.60 6.19 9.24
N GLU A 491 -31.59 5.69 9.96
CA GLU A 491 -32.61 6.54 10.56
C GLU A 491 -31.98 7.44 11.61
N LYS A 492 -32.29 8.75 11.57
CA LYS A 492 -31.67 9.77 12.43
C LYS A 492 -31.70 9.41 13.92
N HIS A 493 -32.80 8.81 14.38
CA HIS A 493 -32.96 8.41 15.77
C HIS A 493 -32.06 7.23 16.18
N VAL A 494 -31.69 6.35 15.23
CA VAL A 494 -30.75 5.26 15.47
C VAL A 494 -29.35 5.82 15.68
N ILE A 495 -28.92 6.73 14.80
CA ILE A 495 -27.61 7.41 14.94
C ILE A 495 -27.54 8.17 16.27
N ASP A 496 -28.58 8.94 16.62
CA ASP A 496 -28.61 9.69 17.87
C ASP A 496 -28.56 8.77 19.11
N LYS A 497 -29.25 7.63 19.08
CA LYS A 497 -29.19 6.60 20.13
C LYS A 497 -27.80 5.98 20.24
N ASP A 498 -27.17 5.64 19.12
CA ASP A 498 -25.83 5.04 19.11
C ASP A 498 -24.77 6.03 19.62
N VAL A 499 -24.85 7.30 19.19
CA VAL A 499 -23.97 8.37 19.67
C VAL A 499 -24.19 8.61 21.16
N SER A 500 -25.44 8.66 21.62
CA SER A 500 -25.73 8.77 23.06
C SER A 500 -25.08 7.61 23.82
N THR A 501 -25.29 6.38 23.36
CA THR A 501 -24.74 5.19 24.00
C THR A 501 -23.21 5.23 24.05
N ALA A 502 -22.55 5.70 22.99
CA ALA A 502 -21.10 5.83 22.94
C ALA A 502 -20.57 6.92 23.90
N LEU A 503 -21.29 8.04 24.06
CA LEU A 503 -20.91 9.13 24.96
C LEU A 503 -21.21 8.87 26.44
N PHE A 504 -22.16 7.97 26.75
CA PHE A 504 -22.53 7.63 28.13
C PHE A 504 -21.84 6.37 28.67
N GLN A 505 -20.91 5.79 27.93
CA GLN A 505 -20.00 4.79 28.50
C GLN A 505 -19.05 5.51 29.48
N ASP A 506 -18.81 4.91 30.65
CA ASP A 506 -18.14 5.48 31.85
C ASP A 506 -16.74 6.13 31.62
N GLN A 507 -16.26 6.13 30.38
CA GLN A 507 -14.95 6.57 29.95
C GLN A 507 -14.98 7.92 29.21
N VAL A 508 -16.13 8.39 28.73
CA VAL A 508 -16.25 9.70 28.07
C VAL A 508 -16.70 10.76 29.07
N GLN A 509 -15.75 11.48 29.65
CA GLN A 509 -15.99 12.39 30.77
C GLN A 509 -16.32 13.83 30.34
N LEU A 510 -17.28 13.98 29.41
CA LEU A 510 -17.74 15.29 28.91
C LEU A 510 -18.88 15.92 29.74
N GLY A 511 -19.47 15.15 30.67
CA GLY A 511 -20.71 15.51 31.36
C GLY A 511 -21.93 15.61 30.44
N GLU A 512 -23.12 15.75 31.02
CA GLU A 512 -24.39 15.75 30.27
C GLU A 512 -24.45 16.89 29.23
N LYS A 513 -24.04 18.10 29.62
CA LYS A 513 -24.06 19.28 28.73
C LYS A 513 -23.07 19.13 27.56
N GLY A 514 -21.86 18.64 27.82
CA GLY A 514 -20.87 18.37 26.78
C GLY A 514 -21.35 17.29 25.83
N GLY A 515 -21.91 16.20 26.36
CA GLY A 515 -22.53 15.13 25.58
C GLY A 515 -23.67 15.62 24.68
N MET A 516 -24.55 16.51 25.19
CA MET A 516 -25.61 17.13 24.38
C MET A 516 -25.06 17.99 23.24
N ALA A 517 -23.98 18.76 23.49
CA ALA A 517 -23.36 19.58 22.45
C ALA A 517 -22.75 18.71 21.34
N VAL A 518 -22.05 17.63 21.70
CA VAL A 518 -21.51 16.66 20.73
C VAL A 518 -22.62 16.01 19.91
N ARG A 519 -23.68 15.52 20.55
CA ARG A 519 -24.85 14.94 19.85
C ARG A 519 -25.45 15.91 18.84
N ARG A 520 -25.58 17.19 19.21
CA ARG A 520 -26.11 18.21 18.30
C ARG A 520 -25.23 18.40 17.07
N VAL A 521 -23.92 18.57 17.26
CA VAL A 521 -22.97 18.73 16.15
C VAL A 521 -23.00 17.51 15.24
N VAL A 522 -22.97 16.31 15.80
CA VAL A 522 -23.06 15.05 15.05
C VAL A 522 -24.37 14.97 14.26
N ALA A 523 -25.51 15.33 14.87
CA ALA A 523 -26.79 15.35 14.20
C ALA A 523 -26.83 16.37 13.04
N GLN A 524 -26.24 17.55 13.22
CA GLN A 524 -26.14 18.58 12.17
C GLN A 524 -25.25 18.13 11.01
N CYS A 525 -24.14 17.42 11.30
CA CYS A 525 -23.31 16.79 10.28
C CYS A 525 -24.07 15.71 9.51
N GLY A 526 -24.84 14.86 10.20
CA GLY A 526 -25.67 13.82 9.58
C GLY A 526 -26.77 14.39 8.66
N THR A 527 -27.24 15.62 8.92
CA THR A 527 -28.19 16.32 8.04
C THR A 527 -27.52 17.19 6.97
N GLY A 528 -26.18 17.22 6.89
CA GLY A 528 -25.44 18.03 5.92
C GLY A 528 -25.39 19.53 6.22
N VAL A 529 -25.87 19.97 7.38
CA VAL A 529 -25.82 21.39 7.82
C VAL A 529 -24.37 21.78 8.15
N MET A 530 -23.62 20.86 8.73
CA MET A 530 -22.20 21.02 9.07
C MET A 530 -21.33 20.05 8.26
N ASN A 531 -20.10 20.46 7.95
CA ASN A 531 -19.16 19.64 7.18
C ASN A 531 -18.19 18.87 8.09
N GLN A 532 -17.39 17.99 7.48
CA GLN A 532 -16.35 17.21 8.15
C GLN A 532 -15.33 18.09 8.91
N GLY A 533 -15.00 19.27 8.39
CA GLY A 533 -14.06 20.19 9.02
C GLY A 533 -14.55 20.70 10.38
N TYR A 534 -15.85 20.96 10.51
CA TYR A 534 -16.47 21.37 11.78
C TYR A 534 -16.41 20.25 12.83
N LEU A 535 -16.65 19.01 12.40
CA LEU A 535 -16.55 17.82 13.25
C LEU A 535 -15.10 17.57 13.71
N ALA A 536 -14.13 17.71 12.80
CA ALA A 536 -12.72 17.59 13.13
C ALA A 536 -12.28 18.65 14.13
N LYS A 537 -12.76 19.90 13.99
CA LYS A 537 -12.51 20.97 14.97
C LYS A 537 -13.07 20.60 16.35
N MET A 538 -14.31 20.12 16.41
CA MET A 538 -14.92 19.67 17.67
C MET A 538 -14.12 18.56 18.33
N MET A 539 -13.66 17.56 17.57
CA MET A 539 -12.85 16.47 18.12
C MET A 539 -11.47 16.95 18.61
N VAL A 540 -10.85 17.93 17.94
CA VAL A 540 -9.61 18.57 18.43
C VAL A 540 -9.85 19.28 19.75
N ASP A 541 -10.98 19.98 19.91
CA ASP A 541 -11.31 20.68 21.15
C ASP A 541 -11.61 19.69 22.29
N ILE A 542 -12.33 18.58 22.01
CA ILE A 542 -12.51 17.46 22.97
C ILE A 542 -11.17 16.88 23.38
N TRP A 543 -10.32 16.56 22.40
CA TRP A 543 -8.99 16.01 22.66
C TRP A 543 -8.17 16.95 23.55
N ARG A 544 -8.10 18.24 23.21
CA ARG A 544 -7.38 19.26 24.01
C ARG A 544 -7.85 19.33 25.45
N MET A 545 -9.17 19.26 25.69
CA MET A 545 -9.73 19.29 27.05
C MET A 545 -9.24 18.12 27.91
N HIS A 546 -8.86 16.99 27.32
CA HIS A 546 -8.41 15.80 28.04
C HIS A 546 -6.88 15.61 28.01
N GLN A 547 -6.14 16.52 27.37
CA GLN A 547 -4.66 16.49 27.36
C GLN A 547 -4.03 17.51 28.32
N SER A 548 -4.81 18.37 29.00
CA SER A 548 -4.27 19.33 29.97
C SER A 548 -3.70 18.60 31.20
N ASP A 549 -2.49 19.00 31.61
CA ASP A 549 -1.51 18.28 32.45
C ASP A 549 -1.96 17.84 33.88
N ASP A 550 -3.16 18.18 34.35
CA ASP A 550 -3.53 18.00 35.76
C ASP A 550 -4.26 16.68 36.11
N GLY A 551 -4.54 15.81 35.13
CA GLY A 551 -5.05 14.48 35.44
C GLY A 551 -5.54 13.72 34.22
N TYR A 552 -4.82 12.65 33.85
CA TYR A 552 -5.37 11.63 32.95
C TYR A 552 -6.64 11.04 33.58
N GLY A 553 -7.81 11.49 33.12
CA GLY A 553 -9.11 10.93 33.51
C GLY A 553 -9.90 11.70 34.58
N GLU A 554 -9.69 13.01 34.73
CA GLU A 554 -10.66 13.89 35.40
C GLU A 554 -11.67 14.49 34.41
N ILE A 555 -12.90 14.72 34.90
CA ILE A 555 -14.02 15.25 34.11
C ILE A 555 -13.58 16.56 33.47
N ALA A 556 -13.85 16.72 32.16
CA ALA A 556 -13.57 17.96 31.46
C ALA A 556 -14.42 19.10 32.05
N GLU A 557 -13.83 19.88 32.96
CA GLU A 557 -14.48 20.99 33.67
C GLU A 557 -13.77 22.34 33.39
N GLY A 558 -14.27 23.41 34.00
CA GLY A 558 -13.62 24.73 33.96
C GLY A 558 -13.81 25.51 32.65
N GLU A 559 -12.84 26.38 32.35
CA GLU A 559 -12.91 27.35 31.25
C GLU A 559 -12.91 26.69 29.87
N ALA A 560 -12.20 25.57 29.73
CA ALA A 560 -12.14 24.82 28.48
C ALA A 560 -13.51 24.23 28.12
N MET A 561 -14.21 23.63 29.08
CA MET A 561 -15.59 23.14 28.90
C MET A 561 -16.57 24.30 28.67
N ALA A 562 -16.44 25.43 29.37
CA ALA A 562 -17.27 26.62 29.13
C ALA A 562 -17.10 27.16 27.69
N THR A 563 -15.86 27.17 27.19
CA THR A 563 -15.52 27.58 25.81
C THR A 563 -16.07 26.59 24.78
N PHE A 564 -15.94 25.30 25.06
CA PHE A 564 -16.52 24.23 24.25
C PHE A 564 -18.04 24.39 24.14
N LEU A 565 -18.74 24.52 25.27
CA LEU A 565 -20.18 24.74 25.29
C LEU A 565 -20.56 26.03 24.55
N LYS A 566 -19.86 27.14 24.76
CA LYS A 566 -20.14 28.39 24.04
C LYS A 566 -20.04 28.21 22.51
N THR A 567 -19.09 27.39 22.05
CA THR A 567 -18.84 27.13 20.62
C THR A 567 -19.88 26.18 20.02
N TYR A 568 -20.30 25.15 20.76
CA TYR A 568 -21.07 24.03 20.22
C TYR A 568 -22.51 23.89 20.73
N SER A 569 -22.93 24.66 21.75
CA SER A 569 -24.29 24.60 22.34
C SER A 569 -25.24 25.73 21.91
N LEU A 570 -24.74 26.76 21.23
CA LEU A 570 -25.51 27.94 20.79
C LEU A 570 -25.80 27.96 19.28
N VAL A 571 -25.44 26.90 18.57
CA VAL A 571 -25.80 26.68 17.16
C VAL A 571 -26.97 25.71 17.07
#